data_AF-A0A956HAF4-F1
#
_entry.id   AF-A0A956HAF4-F1
#
_cell.length_a   1.000
_cell.length_b   1.000
_cell.length_c   1.000
_cell.angle_alpha   90.00
_cell.angle_beta   90.00
_cell.angle_gamma   90.00
#
_symmetry.space_group_name_H-M   'P 1'
#
loop_
_entity.id
_entity.type
_entity.pdbx_description
1 polymer ?
#
loop_
_entity_poly.entity_id
_entity_poly.type
_entity_poly.pdbx_seq_one_letter_code
_entity_poly.pdbx_strand_id
1 'polypeptide(L)'
;SFVFDGNDQFAVACEAQCDLGGAELEIQPTEVRVGGELAARPWIQSYSGVDNLPDGVDTLTAFQCFAPQGISGCGWESPLEAMGRALENMQNPDRPEYGFLREDALLAVLIVTDEVDCSLNKAHAGALFDDGVFFAEGLDYATSAVCWNAGVACEGDSPYAGCVDVDLDESGAATSDPTAAVLRPVDGYVSQLQAIAADKAAGREVLVSVIAGVPLDYNLGGIEVSYADSEDPTFQALFGIGAGCSNPDTQQTAIPPVRLKSFAEAFAGDDINLYSVCDDDYTPAINDIVAGI
;
A
#
# COMPACT_ATOMS: atom_id res chain seq x y z
N SER A 1 14.16 -17.13 0.35
CA SER A 1 14.90 -16.37 -0.67
C SER A 1 14.20 -16.56 -2.00
N PHE A 2 13.63 -15.49 -2.54
CA PHE A 2 13.21 -15.47 -3.94
C PHE A 2 14.48 -15.27 -4.79
N VAL A 3 14.80 -16.26 -5.61
CA VAL A 3 16.01 -16.26 -6.43
C VAL A 3 15.60 -16.03 -7.87
N PHE A 4 15.90 -14.85 -8.41
CA PHE A 4 15.77 -14.55 -9.83
C PHE A 4 17.17 -14.36 -10.42
N ASP A 5 17.46 -15.08 -11.50
CA ASP A 5 18.80 -15.14 -12.14
C ASP A 5 19.97 -15.49 -11.18
N GLY A 6 19.71 -16.34 -10.19
CA GLY A 6 20.74 -16.81 -9.26
C GLY A 6 21.11 -15.85 -8.13
N ASN A 7 20.48 -14.67 -8.06
CA ASN A 7 20.70 -13.69 -7.00
C ASN A 7 19.51 -13.63 -6.03
N ASP A 8 19.82 -13.48 -4.73
CA ASP A 8 18.81 -13.17 -3.72
C ASP A 8 18.38 -11.70 -3.89
N GLN A 9 17.21 -11.50 -4.48
CA GLN A 9 16.72 -10.16 -4.85
C GLN A 9 16.43 -9.29 -3.61
N PHE A 10 16.21 -9.91 -2.45
CA PHE A 10 16.09 -9.19 -1.18
C PHE A 10 17.44 -8.55 -0.78
N ALA A 11 18.52 -9.33 -0.86
CA ALA A 11 19.87 -8.83 -0.62
C ALA A 11 20.26 -7.77 -1.66
N VAL A 12 19.94 -7.97 -2.94
CA VAL A 12 20.29 -6.99 -4.00
C VAL A 12 19.60 -5.65 -3.79
N ALA A 13 18.32 -5.61 -3.41
CA ALA A 13 17.60 -4.34 -3.22
C ALA A 13 18.03 -3.61 -1.94
N CYS A 14 18.25 -4.32 -0.83
CA CYS A 14 18.66 -3.72 0.43
C CYS A 14 20.17 -3.40 0.48
N GLU A 15 21.03 -4.34 0.07
CA GLU A 15 22.50 -4.18 0.15
C GLU A 15 23.06 -3.27 -0.95
N ALA A 16 22.37 -3.08 -2.08
CA ALA A 16 22.82 -2.10 -3.08
C ALA A 16 22.68 -0.66 -2.58
N GLN A 17 21.66 -0.39 -1.74
CA GLN A 17 21.25 0.95 -1.35
C GLN A 17 21.66 1.32 0.08
N CYS A 18 22.07 0.34 0.90
CA CYS A 18 22.47 0.53 2.27
C CYS A 18 23.90 0.04 2.55
N ASP A 19 24.82 0.97 2.80
CA ASP A 19 26.19 0.66 3.22
C ASP A 19 26.31 0.42 4.74
N LEU A 20 25.21 0.58 5.51
CA LEU A 20 25.20 0.45 6.97
C LEU A 20 24.81 -0.96 7.41
N GLY A 21 25.57 -1.51 8.36
CA GLY A 21 25.25 -2.78 9.00
C GLY A 21 24.18 -2.65 10.09
N GLY A 22 23.64 -3.79 10.55
CA GLY A 22 22.59 -3.80 11.59
C GLY A 22 22.95 -3.12 12.91
N ALA A 23 24.24 -3.09 13.29
CA ALA A 23 24.70 -2.34 14.48
C ALA A 23 24.72 -0.82 14.26
N GLU A 24 24.95 -0.37 13.02
CA GLU A 24 24.94 1.04 12.64
C GLU A 24 23.50 1.56 12.43
N LEU A 25 22.53 0.67 12.34
CA LEU A 25 21.10 0.96 12.24
C LEU A 25 20.32 0.58 13.52
N GLU A 26 21.02 0.26 14.61
CA GLU A 26 20.36 -0.18 15.85
C GLU A 26 19.53 0.96 16.44
N ILE A 27 18.21 0.78 16.48
CA ILE A 27 17.28 1.75 17.06
C ILE A 27 17.55 1.92 18.56
N GLN A 28 17.89 3.15 18.94
CA GLN A 28 18.21 3.51 20.32
C GLN A 28 16.94 3.84 21.13
N PRO A 29 16.93 3.62 22.45
CA PRO A 29 15.80 4.02 23.28
C PRO A 29 15.59 5.54 23.31
N THR A 30 14.36 5.99 23.04
CA THR A 30 13.95 7.40 23.14
C THR A 30 12.61 7.54 23.85
N GLU A 31 12.33 8.75 24.33
CA GLU A 31 11.00 9.12 24.82
C GLU A 31 10.14 9.61 23.65
N VAL A 32 8.87 9.22 23.62
CA VAL A 32 7.89 9.69 22.60
C VAL A 32 7.25 11.03 23.00
N ARG A 33 7.26 11.34 24.30
CA ARG A 33 6.79 12.60 24.89
C ARG A 33 7.73 12.96 26.03
N VAL A 34 7.90 14.26 26.29
CA VAL A 34 8.80 14.76 27.35
C VAL A 34 8.42 14.15 28.71
N GLY A 35 9.36 13.45 29.34
CA GLY A 35 9.18 12.77 30.62
C GLY A 35 8.44 11.44 30.51
N GLY A 36 8.36 10.86 29.30
CA GLY A 36 7.75 9.58 29.00
C GLY A 36 8.68 8.39 29.24
N GLU A 37 8.26 7.21 28.80
CA GLU A 37 9.07 6.00 28.86
C GLU A 37 10.18 6.01 27.79
N LEU A 38 11.42 5.80 28.24
CA LEU A 38 12.58 5.56 27.39
C LEU A 38 12.56 4.11 26.90
N ALA A 39 12.25 3.88 25.63
CA ALA A 39 12.23 2.54 25.03
C ALA A 39 12.60 2.59 23.54
N ALA A 40 13.24 1.53 23.05
CA ALA A 40 13.48 1.34 21.63
C ALA A 40 12.18 0.85 20.98
N ARG A 41 11.75 1.52 19.92
CA ARG A 41 10.47 1.26 19.25
C ARG A 41 10.68 1.15 17.73
N PRO A 42 9.86 0.38 16.99
CA PRO A 42 10.16 -0.05 15.63
C PRO A 42 9.82 1.04 14.58
N TRP A 43 10.39 2.24 14.74
CA TRP A 43 10.30 3.33 13.76
C TRP A 43 11.53 4.23 13.86
N ILE A 44 11.78 5.04 12.83
CA ILE A 44 12.75 6.14 12.90
C ILE A 44 12.08 7.32 13.59
N GLN A 45 12.70 7.82 14.65
CA GLN A 45 12.23 8.98 15.39
C GLN A 45 13.24 10.11 15.25
N SER A 46 12.75 11.31 14.96
CA SER A 46 13.48 12.56 15.17
C SER A 46 12.54 13.59 15.75
N TYR A 47 12.81 14.05 16.97
CA TYR A 47 11.95 14.97 17.70
C TYR A 47 12.77 15.88 18.61
N SER A 48 12.60 17.20 18.45
CA SER A 48 13.23 18.22 19.29
C SER A 48 14.77 18.09 19.40
N GLY A 49 15.43 17.67 18.32
CA GLY A 49 16.89 17.48 18.28
C GLY A 49 17.39 16.19 18.92
N VAL A 50 16.48 15.27 19.26
CA VAL A 50 16.80 13.90 19.68
C VAL A 50 16.24 12.95 18.65
N ASP A 51 17.09 12.09 18.10
CA ASP A 51 16.68 10.95 17.28
C ASP A 51 16.98 9.63 18.00
N ASN A 52 16.50 8.54 17.43
CA ASN A 52 16.73 7.19 17.94
C ASN A 52 17.75 6.42 17.11
N LEU A 53 18.70 7.13 16.49
CA LEU A 53 19.70 6.55 15.61
C LEU A 53 21.09 6.59 16.28
N PRO A 54 22.02 5.70 15.88
CA PRO A 54 23.41 5.78 16.33
C PRO A 54 24.11 7.08 15.90
N ASP A 55 25.10 7.50 16.68
CA ASP A 55 25.90 8.70 16.38
C ASP A 55 26.46 8.68 14.95
N GLY A 56 26.15 9.72 14.18
CA GLY A 56 26.63 9.88 12.80
C GLY A 56 25.71 9.32 11.72
N VAL A 57 24.57 8.72 12.08
CA VAL A 57 23.53 8.27 11.14
C VAL A 57 22.36 9.25 11.18
N ASP A 58 22.13 9.97 10.08
CA ASP A 58 20.96 10.85 9.97
C ASP A 58 19.70 10.08 9.53
N THR A 59 18.54 10.73 9.69
CA THR A 59 17.23 10.12 9.36
C THR A 59 17.08 9.76 7.89
N LEU A 60 17.70 10.52 6.99
CA LEU A 60 17.62 10.27 5.56
C LEU A 60 18.38 9.00 5.21
N THR A 61 19.61 8.87 5.71
CA THR A 61 20.46 7.69 5.53
C THR A 61 19.79 6.46 6.13
N ALA A 62 19.27 6.57 7.35
CA ALA A 62 18.52 5.49 7.98
C ALA A 62 17.29 5.09 7.15
N PHE A 63 16.49 6.05 6.67
CA PHE A 63 15.31 5.77 5.86
C PHE A 63 15.69 5.10 4.53
N GLN A 64 16.76 5.54 3.86
CA GLN A 64 17.24 4.89 2.63
C GLN A 64 17.64 3.42 2.86
N CYS A 65 18.14 3.09 4.05
CA CYS A 65 18.43 1.73 4.46
C CYS A 65 17.18 0.92 4.81
N PHE A 66 16.20 1.53 5.49
CA PHE A 66 15.00 0.82 5.96
C PHE A 66 13.88 0.75 4.93
N ALA A 67 13.78 1.70 3.99
CA ALA A 67 12.65 1.76 3.06
C ALA A 67 12.60 0.58 2.08
N PRO A 68 13.71 0.07 1.51
CA PRO A 68 13.68 -1.12 0.69
C PRO A 68 13.35 -2.35 1.55
N GLN A 69 12.14 -2.90 1.40
CA GLN A 69 11.69 -4.12 2.09
C GLN A 69 11.83 -5.38 1.23
N GLY A 70 12.34 -5.23 0.00
CA GLY A 70 12.50 -6.29 -0.99
C GLY A 70 11.17 -6.83 -1.55
N ILE A 71 11.26 -7.82 -2.43
CA ILE A 71 10.13 -8.40 -3.19
C ILE A 71 9.81 -9.86 -2.79
N SER A 72 10.46 -10.38 -1.74
CA SER A 72 10.29 -11.78 -1.31
C SER A 72 9.05 -12.04 -0.45
N GLY A 73 8.12 -11.07 -0.43
CA GLY A 73 6.87 -11.15 0.32
C GLY A 73 5.84 -12.09 -0.30
N CYS A 74 4.60 -11.97 0.16
CA CYS A 74 3.46 -12.61 -0.47
C CYS A 74 3.21 -11.97 -1.84
N GLY A 75 3.10 -12.76 -2.91
CA GLY A 75 2.79 -12.26 -4.27
C GLY A 75 1.33 -11.82 -4.47
N TRP A 76 0.53 -11.83 -3.40
CA TRP A 76 -0.78 -11.20 -3.36
C TRP A 76 -0.70 -10.06 -2.36
N GLU A 77 -0.44 -8.85 -2.87
CA GLU A 77 -0.14 -7.69 -2.04
C GLU A 77 -1.37 -7.23 -1.26
N SER A 78 -1.19 -6.85 0.01
CA SER A 78 -2.31 -6.40 0.86
C SER A 78 -1.99 -5.05 1.54
N PRO A 79 -1.70 -3.98 0.77
CA PRO A 79 -1.34 -2.69 1.34
C PRO A 79 -2.38 -2.12 2.31
N LEU A 80 -3.69 -2.31 2.07
CA LEU A 80 -4.72 -1.82 2.98
C LEU A 80 -4.73 -2.59 4.31
N GLU A 81 -4.62 -3.92 4.28
CA GLU A 81 -4.51 -4.75 5.49
C GLU A 81 -3.19 -4.50 6.23
N ALA A 82 -2.10 -4.26 5.51
CA ALA A 82 -0.82 -3.89 6.10
C ALA A 82 -0.94 -2.56 6.87
N MET A 83 -1.56 -1.55 6.26
CA MET A 83 -1.89 -0.29 6.92
C MET A 83 -2.81 -0.53 8.13
N GLY A 84 -3.92 -1.25 7.96
CA GLY A 84 -4.89 -1.46 9.02
C GLY A 84 -4.27 -2.14 10.25
N ARG A 85 -3.42 -3.16 10.04
CA ARG A 85 -2.65 -3.82 11.11
C ARG A 85 -1.64 -2.91 11.77
N ALA A 86 -0.98 -2.04 11.01
CA ALA A 86 -0.05 -1.07 11.56
C ALA A 86 -0.79 -0.10 12.50
N LEU A 87 -1.92 0.46 12.05
CA LEU A 87 -2.76 1.36 12.83
C LEU A 87 -3.30 0.69 14.11
N GLU A 88 -3.71 -0.59 14.04
CA GLU A 88 -4.11 -1.36 15.23
C GLU A 88 -2.95 -1.53 16.22
N ASN A 89 -1.77 -1.94 15.74
CA ASN A 89 -0.60 -2.14 16.60
C ASN A 89 -0.16 -0.83 17.26
N MET A 90 -0.18 0.30 16.54
CA MET A 90 0.20 1.61 17.06
C MET A 90 -0.70 2.12 18.19
N GLN A 91 -1.92 1.58 18.31
CA GLN A 91 -2.89 1.92 19.36
C GLN A 91 -2.93 0.89 20.50
N ASN A 92 -2.31 -0.27 20.33
CA ASN A 92 -2.35 -1.35 21.30
C ASN A 92 -1.15 -1.28 22.26
N PRO A 93 -1.34 -0.99 23.57
CA PRO A 93 -0.25 -0.84 24.54
C PRO A 93 0.61 -2.09 24.76
N ASP A 94 0.14 -3.26 24.34
CA ASP A 94 0.89 -4.52 24.41
C ASP A 94 1.79 -4.76 23.19
N ARG A 95 1.85 -3.81 22.24
CA ARG A 95 2.60 -3.92 20.99
C ARG A 95 3.76 -2.92 20.95
N PRO A 96 4.91 -3.28 20.36
CA PRO A 96 6.08 -2.41 20.33
C PRO A 96 5.86 -1.11 19.52
N GLU A 97 4.92 -1.12 18.58
CA GLU A 97 4.52 0.04 17.76
C GLU A 97 3.72 1.09 18.55
N TYR A 98 3.30 0.76 19.78
CA TYR A 98 2.46 1.64 20.58
C TYR A 98 3.09 3.02 20.78
N GLY A 99 2.30 4.06 20.56
CA GLY A 99 2.68 5.44 20.77
C GLY A 99 3.21 6.16 19.53
N PHE A 100 3.36 5.47 18.38
CA PHE A 100 3.59 6.15 17.11
C PHE A 100 2.44 7.11 16.77
N LEU A 101 1.19 6.64 16.95
CA LEU A 101 0.01 7.47 16.78
C LEU A 101 -0.17 8.41 17.98
N ARG A 102 -0.09 9.72 17.70
CA ARG A 102 -0.30 10.78 18.69
C ARG A 102 -1.45 11.69 18.28
N GLU A 103 -2.23 12.13 19.26
CA GLU A 103 -3.32 13.10 19.07
C GLU A 103 -2.79 14.47 18.63
N ASP A 104 -1.60 14.86 19.09
CA ASP A 104 -0.99 16.18 18.86
C ASP A 104 -0.05 16.22 17.64
N ALA A 105 -0.13 15.22 16.77
CA ALA A 105 0.67 15.10 15.55
C ALA A 105 -0.19 14.75 14.34
N LEU A 106 0.27 15.17 13.16
CA LEU A 106 -0.28 14.68 11.90
C LEU A 106 0.01 13.18 11.76
N LEU A 107 -0.85 12.49 11.02
CA LEU A 107 -0.56 11.16 10.51
C LEU A 107 -0.53 11.25 8.99
N ALA A 108 0.62 10.95 8.38
CA ALA A 108 0.71 10.75 6.95
C ALA A 108 0.72 9.24 6.65
N VAL A 109 -0.11 8.83 5.70
CA VAL A 109 -0.17 7.47 5.16
C VAL A 109 0.23 7.54 3.69
N LEU A 110 1.34 6.91 3.34
CA LEU A 110 1.81 6.77 1.97
C LEU A 110 1.81 5.30 1.59
N ILE A 111 1.00 4.92 0.60
CA ILE A 111 0.99 3.57 0.03
C ILE A 111 1.73 3.63 -1.31
N VAL A 112 2.68 2.72 -1.53
CA VAL A 112 3.41 2.58 -2.80
C VAL A 112 3.33 1.12 -3.22
N THR A 113 2.77 0.84 -4.40
CA THR A 113 2.59 -0.52 -4.93
C THR A 113 2.39 -0.49 -6.44
N ASP A 114 2.83 -1.53 -7.14
CA ASP A 114 2.55 -1.76 -8.57
C ASP A 114 1.44 -2.79 -8.82
N GLU A 115 0.88 -3.39 -7.78
CA GLU A 115 -0.22 -4.36 -7.86
C GLU A 115 -1.52 -3.84 -7.24
N VAL A 116 -2.57 -4.68 -7.31
CA VAL A 116 -3.88 -4.40 -6.72
C VAL A 116 -3.90 -4.78 -5.25
N ASP A 117 -4.75 -4.11 -4.46
CA ASP A 117 -4.96 -4.53 -3.08
C ASP A 117 -5.72 -5.87 -3.02
N CYS A 118 -5.10 -6.84 -2.36
CA CYS A 118 -5.60 -8.18 -2.11
C CYS A 118 -5.82 -8.44 -0.62
N SER A 119 -6.25 -7.42 0.14
CA SER A 119 -6.48 -7.49 1.58
C SER A 119 -7.51 -8.56 1.94
N LEU A 120 -7.05 -9.80 2.05
CA LEU A 120 -7.88 -10.99 2.06
C LEU A 120 -8.60 -11.18 3.39
N ASN A 121 -9.84 -11.65 3.30
CA ASN A 121 -10.53 -12.20 4.44
C ASN A 121 -10.08 -13.65 4.64
N LYS A 122 -9.24 -13.89 5.66
CA LYS A 122 -8.64 -15.21 5.94
C LYS A 122 -9.68 -16.33 6.12
N ALA A 123 -10.90 -15.99 6.50
CA ALA A 123 -11.98 -16.97 6.64
C ALA A 123 -12.40 -17.58 5.29
N HIS A 124 -12.16 -16.87 4.18
CA HIS A 124 -12.59 -17.24 2.83
C HIS A 124 -11.42 -17.48 1.86
N ALA A 125 -10.22 -17.73 2.40
CA ALA A 125 -9.03 -17.94 1.57
C ALA A 125 -9.20 -19.11 0.56
N GLY A 126 -9.98 -20.13 0.90
CA GLY A 126 -10.28 -21.25 -0.01
C GLY A 126 -10.97 -20.80 -1.30
N ALA A 127 -11.90 -19.84 -1.23
CA ALA A 127 -12.58 -19.32 -2.41
C ALA A 127 -11.60 -18.64 -3.39
N LEU A 128 -10.57 -17.97 -2.85
CA LEU A 128 -9.55 -17.27 -3.63
C LEU A 128 -8.47 -18.18 -4.19
N PHE A 129 -8.09 -19.25 -3.49
CA PHE A 129 -6.88 -20.02 -3.79
C PHE A 129 -7.10 -21.49 -4.14
N ASP A 130 -8.27 -22.06 -3.83
CA ASP A 130 -8.54 -23.49 -3.98
C ASP A 130 -9.75 -23.77 -4.89
N ASP A 131 -10.84 -23.02 -4.76
CA ASP A 131 -12.13 -23.34 -5.39
C ASP A 131 -12.25 -22.89 -6.84
N GLY A 132 -11.32 -22.06 -7.33
CA GLY A 132 -11.26 -21.59 -8.71
C GLY A 132 -12.28 -20.53 -9.10
N VAL A 133 -13.09 -20.03 -8.16
CA VAL A 133 -14.14 -19.03 -8.42
C VAL A 133 -13.57 -17.74 -9.01
N PHE A 134 -12.39 -17.33 -8.55
CA PHE A 134 -11.75 -16.08 -8.95
C PHE A 134 -10.50 -16.27 -9.82
N PHE A 135 -10.21 -17.50 -10.28
CA PHE A 135 -9.02 -17.74 -11.11
C PHE A 135 -9.16 -17.05 -12.47
N ALA A 136 -8.02 -16.73 -13.08
CA ALA A 136 -8.03 -16.24 -14.46
C ALA A 136 -8.61 -17.30 -15.40
N GLU A 137 -9.27 -16.85 -16.46
CA GLU A 137 -9.93 -17.74 -17.43
C GLU A 137 -8.92 -18.77 -17.99
N GLY A 138 -9.31 -20.05 -17.93
CA GLY A 138 -8.50 -21.14 -18.47
C GLY A 138 -7.36 -21.63 -17.56
N LEU A 139 -7.22 -21.09 -16.35
CA LEU A 139 -6.28 -21.59 -15.34
C LEU A 139 -6.99 -22.45 -14.28
N ASP A 140 -6.23 -23.42 -13.72
CA ASP A 140 -6.63 -24.26 -12.59
C ASP A 140 -5.83 -23.97 -11.32
N TYR A 141 -5.16 -22.82 -11.28
CA TYR A 141 -4.39 -22.31 -10.14
C TYR A 141 -4.56 -20.79 -9.99
N ALA A 142 -4.36 -20.30 -8.77
CA ALA A 142 -4.42 -18.87 -8.47
C ALA A 142 -3.19 -18.11 -8.98
N THR A 143 -3.43 -16.96 -9.60
CA THR A 143 -2.45 -15.90 -9.91
C THR A 143 -2.82 -14.62 -9.17
N SER A 144 -2.11 -13.51 -9.34
CA SER A 144 -2.53 -12.20 -8.79
C SER A 144 -3.90 -11.75 -9.31
N ALA A 145 -4.34 -12.28 -10.45
CA ALA A 145 -5.66 -12.04 -11.04
C ALA A 145 -6.82 -12.32 -10.07
N VAL A 146 -6.65 -13.21 -9.10
CA VAL A 146 -7.69 -13.49 -8.09
C VAL A 146 -8.07 -12.24 -7.31
N CYS A 147 -7.11 -11.35 -7.07
CA CYS A 147 -7.33 -10.11 -6.32
C CYS A 147 -8.12 -9.08 -7.12
N TRP A 148 -7.86 -9.01 -8.44
CA TRP A 148 -8.68 -8.21 -9.37
C TRP A 148 -10.09 -8.79 -9.46
N ASN A 149 -10.20 -10.07 -9.78
CA ASN A 149 -11.48 -10.77 -10.01
C ASN A 149 -12.38 -10.79 -8.76
N ALA A 150 -11.79 -10.78 -7.56
CA ALA A 150 -12.53 -10.84 -6.30
C ALA A 150 -12.95 -9.47 -5.74
N GLY A 151 -12.48 -8.37 -6.35
CA GLY A 151 -12.61 -7.04 -5.75
C GLY A 151 -12.99 -5.93 -6.73
N VAL A 152 -13.16 -6.23 -8.01
CA VAL A 152 -13.42 -5.23 -9.06
C VAL A 152 -14.58 -5.66 -9.96
N ALA A 153 -15.48 -4.72 -10.24
CA ALA A 153 -16.52 -4.85 -11.25
C ALA A 153 -16.34 -3.78 -12.33
N CYS A 154 -16.35 -4.20 -13.60
CA CYS A 154 -16.19 -3.31 -14.75
C CYS A 154 -17.47 -3.24 -15.61
N GLU A 155 -17.73 -2.07 -16.19
CA GLU A 155 -18.89 -1.84 -17.06
C GLU A 155 -18.55 -2.08 -18.54
N GLY A 156 -19.32 -2.97 -19.17
CA GLY A 156 -19.23 -3.26 -20.61
C GLY A 156 -18.16 -4.29 -20.98
N ASP A 157 -17.80 -4.31 -22.26
CA ASP A 157 -16.70 -5.11 -22.79
C ASP A 157 -15.41 -4.28 -22.81
N SER A 158 -14.27 -4.96 -22.82
CA SER A 158 -12.94 -4.37 -22.93
C SER A 158 -12.75 -3.59 -24.25
N PRO A 159 -12.20 -2.35 -24.24
CA PRO A 159 -11.86 -1.54 -23.07
C PRO A 159 -13.10 -1.06 -22.32
N TYR A 160 -13.10 -1.24 -21.01
CA TYR A 160 -14.26 -1.01 -20.14
C TYR A 160 -14.57 0.47 -19.99
N ALA A 161 -15.86 0.81 -19.83
CA ALA A 161 -16.30 2.19 -19.61
C ALA A 161 -15.86 2.74 -18.25
N GLY A 162 -15.66 1.85 -17.27
CA GLY A 162 -15.16 2.16 -15.94
C GLY A 162 -15.16 0.90 -15.08
N CYS A 163 -14.37 0.93 -14.01
CA CYS A 163 -14.35 -0.13 -13.01
C CYS A 163 -14.48 0.48 -11.61
N VAL A 164 -15.18 -0.22 -10.73
CA VAL A 164 -15.43 0.16 -9.34
C VAL A 164 -15.04 -0.99 -8.41
N ASP A 165 -14.71 -0.67 -7.17
CA ASP A 165 -14.52 -1.71 -6.15
C ASP A 165 -15.86 -2.34 -5.79
N VAL A 166 -15.83 -3.64 -5.49
CA VAL A 166 -17.01 -4.42 -5.12
C VAL A 166 -16.64 -5.45 -4.07
N ASP A 167 -17.54 -5.68 -3.12
CA ASP A 167 -17.43 -6.76 -2.16
C ASP A 167 -18.14 -8.01 -2.70
N LEU A 168 -17.39 -9.10 -2.92
CA LEU A 168 -17.91 -10.37 -3.41
C LEU A 168 -17.85 -11.45 -2.33
N ASP A 169 -18.87 -12.32 -2.28
CA ASP A 169 -18.87 -13.52 -1.43
C ASP A 169 -18.13 -14.71 -2.09
N GLU A 170 -18.05 -15.85 -1.39
CA GLU A 170 -17.37 -17.06 -1.89
C GLU A 170 -17.92 -17.59 -3.23
N SER A 171 -19.13 -17.20 -3.64
CA SER A 171 -19.73 -17.57 -4.92
C SER A 171 -19.45 -16.58 -6.05
N GLY A 172 -18.77 -15.48 -5.76
CA GLY A 172 -18.57 -14.36 -6.69
C GLY A 172 -19.78 -13.43 -6.80
N ALA A 173 -20.76 -13.55 -5.91
CA ALA A 173 -21.92 -12.66 -5.88
C ALA A 173 -21.63 -11.41 -5.04
N ALA A 174 -22.13 -10.26 -5.49
CA ALA A 174 -22.02 -9.02 -4.73
C ALA A 174 -22.74 -9.14 -3.38
N THR A 175 -22.07 -8.71 -2.32
CA THR A 175 -22.57 -8.75 -0.94
C THR A 175 -22.40 -7.40 -0.26
N SER A 176 -23.30 -7.10 0.67
CA SER A 176 -23.15 -5.98 1.60
C SER A 176 -22.83 -6.45 3.03
N ASP A 177 -22.66 -7.76 3.23
CA ASP A 177 -22.23 -8.33 4.50
C ASP A 177 -20.69 -8.37 4.52
N PRO A 178 -20.02 -7.49 5.30
CA PRO A 178 -18.57 -7.41 5.33
C PRO A 178 -17.91 -8.70 5.85
N THR A 179 -18.66 -9.55 6.56
CA THR A 179 -18.16 -10.83 7.06
C THR A 179 -18.24 -11.95 6.02
N ALA A 180 -19.03 -11.77 4.96
CA ALA A 180 -19.14 -12.70 3.84
C ALA A 180 -18.18 -12.35 2.68
N ALA A 181 -17.66 -11.12 2.66
CA ALA A 181 -16.77 -10.64 1.62
C ALA A 181 -15.41 -11.38 1.65
N VAL A 182 -14.95 -11.87 0.49
CA VAL A 182 -13.69 -12.64 0.35
C VAL A 182 -12.45 -11.76 0.47
N LEU A 183 -12.56 -10.49 0.05
CA LEU A 183 -11.63 -9.43 0.40
C LEU A 183 -12.28 -8.57 1.49
N ARG A 184 -11.46 -8.05 2.40
CA ARG A 184 -11.92 -7.11 3.43
C ARG A 184 -12.40 -5.82 2.75
N PRO A 185 -13.62 -5.33 3.05
CA PRO A 185 -14.15 -4.14 2.40
C PRO A 185 -13.27 -2.90 2.60
N VAL A 186 -13.14 -2.08 1.55
CA VAL A 186 -12.38 -0.82 1.56
C VAL A 186 -12.90 0.12 2.65
N ASP A 187 -14.22 0.19 2.81
CA ASP A 187 -14.91 1.01 3.82
C ASP A 187 -14.42 0.75 5.26
N GLY A 188 -13.97 -0.46 5.58
CA GLY A 188 -13.41 -0.78 6.88
C GLY A 188 -12.12 0.01 7.17
N TYR A 189 -11.25 0.12 6.17
CA TYR A 189 -9.99 0.86 6.26
C TYR A 189 -10.22 2.37 6.25
N VAL A 190 -11.17 2.85 5.45
CA VAL A 190 -11.61 4.25 5.44
C VAL A 190 -12.13 4.64 6.83
N SER A 191 -13.03 3.82 7.39
CA SER A 191 -13.62 4.05 8.72
C SER A 191 -12.56 4.08 9.82
N GLN A 192 -11.54 3.21 9.72
CA GLN A 192 -10.45 3.16 10.69
C GLN A 192 -9.64 4.47 10.72
N LEU A 193 -9.24 5.00 9.55
CA LEU A 193 -8.52 6.27 9.47
C LEU A 193 -9.39 7.46 9.84
N GLN A 194 -10.68 7.45 9.48
CA GLN A 194 -11.63 8.49 9.89
C GLN A 194 -11.81 8.53 11.42
N ALA A 195 -11.85 7.38 12.09
CA ALA A 195 -11.85 7.32 13.56
C ALA A 195 -10.59 7.95 14.14
N ILE A 196 -9.41 7.66 13.58
CA ILE A 196 -8.15 8.27 13.99
C ILE A 196 -8.16 9.78 13.75
N ALA A 197 -8.70 10.24 12.62
CA ALA A 197 -8.83 11.65 12.29
C ALA A 197 -9.74 12.38 13.30
N ALA A 198 -10.83 11.76 13.72
CA ALA A 198 -11.74 12.31 14.72
C ALA A 198 -11.10 12.46 16.12
N ASP A 199 -10.11 11.62 16.43
CA ASP A 199 -9.37 11.65 17.70
C ASP A 199 -8.16 12.61 17.67
N LYS A 200 -7.86 13.26 16.54
CA LYS A 200 -6.77 14.25 16.44
C LYS A 200 -7.11 15.54 17.18
N ALA A 201 -6.10 16.14 17.81
CA ALA A 201 -6.21 17.47 18.41
C ALA A 201 -6.47 18.53 17.32
N ALA A 202 -7.08 19.66 17.71
CA ALA A 202 -7.46 20.71 16.77
C ALA A 202 -6.27 21.18 15.89
N GLY A 203 -6.47 21.17 14.57
CA GLY A 203 -5.44 21.51 13.58
C GLY A 203 -4.43 20.39 13.29
N ARG A 204 -4.72 19.15 13.73
CA ARG A 204 -4.01 17.94 13.31
C ARG A 204 -4.92 17.09 12.45
N GLU A 205 -4.36 16.52 11.39
CA GLU A 205 -5.08 15.83 10.34
C GLU A 205 -4.45 14.47 10.02
N VAL A 206 -5.22 13.68 9.26
CA VAL A 206 -4.76 12.45 8.61
C VAL A 206 -4.63 12.76 7.13
N LEU A 207 -3.42 12.62 6.59
CA LEU A 207 -3.09 12.84 5.18
C LEU A 207 -2.87 11.48 4.54
N VAL A 208 -3.47 11.24 3.38
CA VAL A 208 -3.35 9.97 2.64
C VAL A 208 -2.90 10.28 1.23
N SER A 209 -1.85 9.59 0.77
CA SER A 209 -1.45 9.56 -0.64
C SER A 209 -1.15 8.13 -1.08
N VAL A 210 -1.49 7.83 -2.33
CA VAL A 210 -1.28 6.53 -2.94
C VAL A 210 -0.47 6.69 -4.22
N ILE A 211 0.63 5.97 -4.34
CA ILE A 211 1.44 5.86 -5.55
C ILE A 211 1.17 4.45 -6.11
N ALA A 212 0.45 4.39 -7.23
CA ALA A 212 -0.03 3.13 -7.79
C ALA A 212 -0.15 3.17 -9.33
N GLY A 213 -0.71 2.12 -9.94
CA GLY A 213 -0.77 1.96 -11.39
C GLY A 213 -1.75 2.89 -12.13
N VAL A 214 -1.60 4.21 -11.99
CA VAL A 214 -2.33 5.23 -12.75
C VAL A 214 -1.41 5.86 -13.82
N PRO A 215 -1.96 6.45 -14.90
CA PRO A 215 -1.15 7.11 -15.93
C PRO A 215 -0.14 8.11 -15.37
N LEU A 216 0.95 8.33 -16.10
CA LEU A 216 1.90 9.41 -15.77
C LEU A 216 1.17 10.76 -15.68
N ASP A 217 1.62 11.63 -14.78
CA ASP A 217 1.01 12.95 -14.53
C ASP A 217 -0.47 12.91 -14.11
N TYR A 218 -1.00 11.77 -13.62
CA TYR A 218 -2.41 11.64 -13.20
C TYR A 218 -2.83 12.70 -12.17
N ASN A 219 -1.91 13.09 -11.28
CA ASN A 219 -2.12 14.12 -10.27
C ASN A 219 -2.37 15.54 -10.83
N LEU A 220 -2.05 15.80 -12.10
CA LEU A 220 -2.36 17.08 -12.76
C LEU A 220 -3.83 17.18 -13.20
N GLY A 221 -4.58 16.07 -13.12
CA GLY A 221 -5.98 15.98 -13.54
C GLY A 221 -6.16 15.94 -15.06
N GLY A 222 -7.39 15.61 -15.48
CA GLY A 222 -7.75 15.56 -16.91
C GLY A 222 -7.32 14.29 -17.65
N ILE A 223 -6.80 13.30 -16.93
CA ILE A 223 -6.47 11.97 -17.44
C ILE A 223 -7.28 10.94 -16.64
N GLU A 224 -7.90 9.98 -17.32
CA GLU A 224 -8.61 8.88 -16.68
C GLU A 224 -7.75 7.62 -16.68
N VAL A 225 -7.94 6.78 -15.66
CA VAL A 225 -7.31 5.46 -15.61
C VAL A 225 -7.90 4.59 -16.72
N SER A 226 -7.06 3.97 -17.53
CA SER A 226 -7.49 3.03 -18.56
C SER A 226 -7.77 1.67 -17.94
N TYR A 227 -8.93 1.10 -18.24
CA TYR A 227 -9.30 -0.25 -17.87
C TYR A 227 -9.52 -1.06 -19.16
N ALA A 228 -8.57 -1.91 -19.50
CA ALA A 228 -8.63 -2.76 -20.68
C ALA A 228 -7.91 -4.07 -20.43
N ASP A 229 -8.33 -5.12 -21.12
CA ASP A 229 -7.60 -6.39 -21.14
C ASP A 229 -6.24 -6.20 -21.79
N SER A 230 -5.25 -6.94 -21.31
CA SER A 230 -3.93 -7.02 -21.91
C SER A 230 -3.96 -7.77 -23.24
N GLU A 231 -3.28 -7.23 -24.25
CA GLU A 231 -2.98 -7.98 -25.48
C GLU A 231 -1.95 -9.10 -25.26
N ASP A 232 -1.16 -9.03 -24.18
CA ASP A 232 -0.31 -10.13 -23.73
C ASP A 232 -1.13 -11.11 -22.87
N PRO A 233 -1.40 -12.33 -23.38
CA PRO A 233 -2.19 -13.32 -22.65
C PRO A 233 -1.51 -13.82 -21.38
N THR A 234 -0.18 -13.72 -21.28
CA THR A 234 0.55 -14.09 -20.06
C THR A 234 0.28 -13.07 -18.97
N PHE A 235 0.40 -11.79 -19.31
CA PHE A 235 0.09 -10.70 -18.37
C PHE A 235 -1.38 -10.73 -17.95
N GLN A 236 -2.31 -10.92 -18.90
CA GLN A 236 -3.74 -11.05 -18.59
C GLN A 236 -4.01 -12.20 -17.62
N ALA A 237 -3.40 -13.36 -17.85
CA ALA A 237 -3.58 -14.53 -16.98
C ALA A 237 -2.96 -14.32 -15.58
N LEU A 238 -1.91 -13.52 -15.48
CA LEU A 238 -1.25 -13.22 -14.20
C LEU A 238 -2.02 -12.20 -13.37
N PHE A 239 -2.57 -11.15 -13.98
CA PHE A 239 -3.12 -9.99 -13.25
C PHE A 239 -4.62 -9.75 -13.44
N GLY A 240 -5.26 -10.41 -14.40
CA GLY A 240 -6.71 -10.31 -14.65
C GLY A 240 -7.13 -9.06 -15.44
N ILE A 241 -6.18 -8.17 -15.74
CA ILE A 241 -6.40 -6.91 -16.46
C ILE A 241 -5.08 -6.46 -17.11
N GLY A 242 -5.16 -5.57 -18.10
CA GLY A 242 -4.01 -4.85 -18.64
C GLY A 242 -3.45 -3.79 -17.70
N ALA A 243 -2.28 -3.27 -18.07
CA ALA A 243 -1.55 -2.29 -17.27
C ALA A 243 -2.30 -0.94 -17.18
N GLY A 244 -2.33 -0.36 -15.98
CA GLY A 244 -2.86 0.98 -15.74
C GLY A 244 -1.80 2.06 -15.99
N CYS A 245 -0.53 1.70 -15.86
CA CYS A 245 0.60 2.47 -16.38
C CYS A 245 1.76 1.58 -16.80
N SER A 246 2.60 2.11 -17.67
CA SER A 246 3.90 1.52 -18.00
C SER A 246 4.91 2.63 -18.30
N ASN A 247 6.16 2.41 -17.91
CA ASN A 247 7.27 3.28 -18.26
C ASN A 247 8.42 2.40 -18.79
N PRO A 248 8.73 2.49 -20.10
CA PRO A 248 9.78 1.66 -20.70
C PRO A 248 11.19 2.07 -20.28
N ASP A 249 11.40 3.32 -19.85
CA ASP A 249 12.71 3.82 -19.43
C ASP A 249 13.12 3.23 -18.07
N THR A 250 12.16 3.05 -17.16
CA THR A 250 12.36 2.36 -15.87
C THR A 250 12.02 0.87 -15.91
N GLN A 251 11.50 0.37 -17.03
CA GLN A 251 10.97 -0.99 -17.18
C GLN A 251 9.88 -1.33 -16.14
N GLN A 252 9.10 -0.32 -15.76
CA GLN A 252 8.05 -0.45 -14.76
C GLN A 252 6.69 -0.62 -15.43
N THR A 253 5.85 -1.47 -14.85
CA THR A 253 4.47 -1.70 -15.29
C THR A 253 3.64 -1.98 -14.05
N ALA A 254 2.46 -1.39 -13.97
CA ALA A 254 1.61 -1.52 -12.79
C ALA A 254 0.14 -1.67 -13.15
N ILE A 255 -0.60 -2.32 -12.25
CA ILE A 255 -2.00 -2.70 -12.41
C ILE A 255 -2.91 -1.55 -11.98
N PRO A 256 -4.02 -1.28 -12.70
CA PRO A 256 -4.89 -0.16 -12.36
C PRO A 256 -5.51 -0.34 -10.96
N PRO A 257 -5.39 0.63 -10.05
CA PRO A 257 -5.50 0.36 -8.62
C PRO A 257 -6.92 0.61 -8.07
N VAL A 258 -7.97 -0.01 -8.65
CA VAL A 258 -9.39 0.32 -8.38
C VAL A 258 -9.73 0.47 -6.89
N ARG A 259 -9.43 -0.55 -6.08
CA ARG A 259 -9.72 -0.54 -4.62
C ARG A 259 -8.92 0.52 -3.86
N LEU A 260 -7.66 0.72 -4.23
CA LEU A 260 -6.79 1.73 -3.64
C LEU A 260 -7.17 3.15 -4.06
N LYS A 261 -7.68 3.32 -5.29
CA LYS A 261 -8.25 4.56 -5.78
C LYS A 261 -9.49 4.94 -4.97
N SER A 262 -10.44 4.00 -4.78
CA SER A 262 -11.61 4.24 -3.92
C SER A 262 -11.22 4.61 -2.49
N PHE A 263 -10.20 3.93 -1.94
CA PHE A 263 -9.64 4.29 -0.63
C PHE A 263 -9.04 5.69 -0.61
N ALA A 264 -8.20 6.05 -1.60
CA ALA A 264 -7.52 7.34 -1.66
C ALA A 264 -8.53 8.49 -1.79
N GLU A 265 -9.51 8.36 -2.68
CA GLU A 265 -10.53 9.37 -2.96
C GLU A 265 -11.41 9.69 -1.73
N ALA A 266 -11.53 8.77 -0.77
CA ALA A 266 -12.22 9.02 0.49
C ALA A 266 -11.54 10.09 1.38
N PHE A 267 -10.29 10.45 1.08
CA PHE A 267 -9.49 11.44 1.83
C PHE A 267 -9.04 12.63 0.99
N ALA A 268 -9.33 12.65 -0.32
CA ALA A 268 -8.78 13.64 -1.24
C ALA A 268 -9.48 15.02 -1.16
N GLY A 269 -10.74 15.08 -0.72
CA GLY A 269 -11.53 16.31 -0.74
C GLY A 269 -11.75 16.79 -2.18
N ASP A 270 -11.30 18.01 -2.48
CA ASP A 270 -11.33 18.59 -3.83
C ASP A 270 -10.02 18.35 -4.63
N ASP A 271 -9.00 17.75 -3.99
CA ASP A 271 -7.67 17.51 -4.57
C ASP A 271 -7.53 16.08 -5.14
N ILE A 272 -6.37 15.77 -5.72
CA ILE A 272 -6.00 14.42 -6.17
C ILE A 272 -4.85 13.93 -5.30
N ASN A 273 -5.02 12.78 -4.66
CA ASN A 273 -4.01 12.16 -3.78
C ASN A 273 -3.53 10.80 -4.31
N LEU A 274 -3.59 10.62 -5.63
CA LEU A 274 -3.19 9.41 -6.35
C LEU A 274 -2.14 9.78 -7.42
N TYR A 275 -1.03 9.06 -7.46
CA TYR A 275 0.14 9.35 -8.28
C TYR A 275 0.60 8.09 -9.03
N SER A 276 1.30 8.26 -10.16
CA SER A 276 1.80 7.12 -10.91
C SER A 276 2.99 6.50 -10.21
N VAL A 277 2.92 5.20 -9.97
CA VAL A 277 4.10 4.42 -9.62
C VAL A 277 5.04 4.27 -10.81
N CYS A 278 4.60 4.52 -12.05
CA CYS A 278 5.47 4.48 -13.22
C CYS A 278 6.27 5.78 -13.44
N ASP A 279 6.10 6.80 -12.60
CA ASP A 279 6.91 8.02 -12.66
C ASP A 279 8.35 7.76 -12.23
N ASP A 280 9.31 8.44 -12.87
CA ASP A 280 10.74 8.37 -12.50
C ASP A 280 11.05 9.11 -11.18
N ASP A 281 10.11 9.91 -10.69
CA ASP A 281 10.25 10.74 -9.50
C ASP A 281 8.94 10.81 -8.70
N TYR A 282 8.97 10.27 -7.48
CA TYR A 282 7.84 10.30 -6.55
C TYR A 282 7.81 11.55 -5.66
N THR A 283 8.72 12.50 -5.87
CA THR A 283 8.76 13.78 -5.15
C THR A 283 7.42 14.53 -5.19
N PRO A 284 6.63 14.55 -6.28
CA PRO A 284 5.31 15.17 -6.28
C PRO A 284 4.36 14.58 -5.22
N ALA A 285 4.31 13.26 -5.09
CA ALA A 285 3.48 12.57 -4.09
C ALA A 285 3.90 12.94 -2.65
N ILE A 286 5.21 13.03 -2.41
CA ILE A 286 5.76 13.42 -1.11
C ILE A 286 5.50 14.89 -0.81
N ASN A 287 5.66 15.77 -1.80
CA ASN A 287 5.45 17.20 -1.65
C ASN A 287 3.99 17.54 -1.35
N ASP A 288 3.03 16.80 -1.91
CA ASP A 288 1.62 17.02 -1.62
C ASP A 288 1.27 16.60 -0.18
N ILE A 289 1.86 15.51 0.32
CA ILE A 289 1.80 15.19 1.77
C ILE A 289 2.39 16.34 2.59
N VAL A 290 3.57 16.84 2.22
CA VAL A 290 4.28 17.89 2.97
C VAL A 290 3.56 19.24 2.89
N ALA A 291 2.89 19.56 1.79
CA ALA A 291 2.13 20.78 1.63
C ALA A 291 0.90 20.83 2.56
N GLY A 292 0.40 19.67 2.99
CA GLY A 292 -0.64 19.53 4.00
C GLY A 292 -0.14 19.60 5.47
N ILE A 293 1.17 19.73 5.71
CA ILE A 293 1.80 19.80 7.05
C ILE A 293 1.98 21.25 7.53
#